data_AF-A0A529P545-F1
#
_entry.id   AF-A0A529P545-F1
#
_cell.length_a   1.000
_cell.length_b   1.000
_cell.length_c   1.000
_cell.angle_alpha   90.00
_cell.angle_beta   90.00
_cell.angle_gamma   90.00
#
_symmetry.space_group_name_H-M   'P 1'
#
loop_
_entity.id
_entity.type
_entity.pdbx_description
1 polymer ?
#
loop_
_entity_poly.entity_id
_entity_poly.type
_entity_poly.pdbx_seq_one_letter_code
_entity_poly.pdbx_strand_id
1 'polypeptide(L)'
;MVIAGFGEKELLPSLQAFRLDGILCGRIKALETDKFDATRENRGGVMPFAQTDMVDRFMQGIDPEYAIQLHESIKGLLYSNAVDTALALGHSKEDVESKSEAFTTATQAAVDKFWESHQRIRRERFVSPIVDMAMSLPKDELANLAESLVSLTSLQRRVSRELETVGGAIDVAVISKGDGFVWIKRKHYF
;
A
#
# COMPACT_ATOMS: atom_id res chain seq x y z
N MET A 1 8.70 14.37 3.38
CA MET A 1 8.26 15.62 4.05
C MET A 1 6.75 15.68 3.92
N VAL A 2 6.04 15.92 5.01
CA VAL A 2 4.57 16.12 5.01
C VAL A 2 4.31 17.57 5.39
N ILE A 3 3.48 18.25 4.60
CA ILE A 3 2.97 19.59 4.90
C ILE A 3 1.48 19.42 5.15
N ALA A 4 1.00 19.87 6.30
CA ALA A 4 -0.39 19.76 6.69
C ALA A 4 -0.93 21.12 7.16
N GLY A 5 -2.22 21.34 6.96
CA GLY A 5 -2.88 22.61 7.29
C GLY A 5 -4.39 22.54 7.09
N PHE A 6 -5.04 23.69 7.12
CA PHE A 6 -6.48 23.83 6.93
C PHE A 6 -6.78 24.35 5.54
N GLY A 7 -7.50 23.55 4.77
CA GLY A 7 -8.07 24.00 3.52
C GLY A 7 -9.29 24.90 3.76
N GLU A 8 -9.31 26.09 3.15
CA GLU A 8 -10.45 27.01 3.25
C GLU A 8 -11.71 26.41 2.64
N LYS A 9 -11.57 25.64 1.55
CA LYS A 9 -12.69 25.09 0.77
C LYS A 9 -12.94 23.61 1.07
N GLU A 10 -12.01 22.96 1.75
CA GLU A 10 -12.02 21.54 2.08
C GLU A 10 -12.80 21.34 3.38
N LEU A 11 -13.95 20.66 3.34
CA LEU A 11 -14.76 20.40 4.53
C LEU A 11 -14.14 19.30 5.41
N LEU A 12 -13.64 18.25 4.77
CA LEU A 12 -12.99 17.10 5.39
C LEU A 12 -11.52 17.00 4.94
N PRO A 13 -10.72 16.12 5.59
CA PRO A 13 -9.31 15.95 5.21
C PRO A 13 -9.14 15.63 3.73
N SER A 14 -8.12 16.24 3.12
CA SER A 14 -7.66 15.92 1.79
C SER A 14 -6.14 15.78 1.79
N LEU A 15 -5.63 15.02 0.84
CA LEU A 15 -4.21 14.75 0.71
C LEU A 15 -3.82 14.71 -0.76
N GLN A 16 -2.66 15.31 -1.06
CA GLN A 16 -2.00 15.20 -2.34
C GLN A 16 -0.54 14.84 -2.09
N ALA A 17 -0.09 13.74 -2.69
CA ALA A 17 1.25 13.22 -2.55
C ALA A 17 2.03 13.38 -3.85
N PHE A 18 3.29 13.75 -3.71
CA PHE A 18 4.22 13.88 -4.83
C PHE A 18 5.50 13.10 -4.53
N ARG A 19 5.99 12.39 -5.54
CA ARG A 19 7.35 11.87 -5.58
C ARG A 19 8.23 12.87 -6.32
N LEU A 20 9.28 13.33 -5.65
CA LEU A 20 10.23 14.30 -6.18
C LEU A 20 11.53 13.58 -6.58
N ASP A 21 12.04 13.87 -7.76
CA ASP A 21 13.24 13.26 -8.35
C ASP A 21 14.22 14.33 -8.85
N GLY A 22 14.63 15.20 -7.93
CA GLY A 22 15.63 16.26 -8.18
C GLY A 22 15.13 17.44 -9.01
N ILE A 23 16.10 18.21 -9.52
CA ILE A 23 15.87 19.40 -10.34
C ILE A 23 16.50 19.15 -11.71
N LEU A 24 15.69 19.24 -12.78
CA LEU A 24 16.14 19.13 -14.17
C LEU A 24 15.85 20.45 -14.89
N CYS A 25 16.88 21.06 -15.48
CA CYS A 25 16.76 22.34 -16.19
C CYS A 25 16.06 23.45 -15.38
N GLY A 26 16.37 23.53 -14.08
CA GLY A 26 15.78 24.53 -13.17
C GLY A 26 14.33 24.26 -12.76
N ARG A 27 13.75 23.10 -13.12
CA ARG A 27 12.41 22.68 -12.70
C ARG A 27 12.51 21.44 -11.82
N ILE A 28 11.71 21.40 -10.75
CA ILE A 28 11.59 20.20 -9.92
C ILE A 28 10.91 19.12 -10.77
N LYS A 29 11.53 17.94 -10.86
CA LYS A 29 10.90 16.76 -11.44
C LYS A 29 9.99 16.16 -10.37
N ALA A 30 8.69 16.38 -10.52
CA ALA A 30 7.67 15.89 -9.60
C ALA A 30 6.68 14.98 -10.34
N LEU A 31 6.31 13.88 -9.70
CA LEU A 31 5.24 12.98 -10.12
C LEU A 31 4.19 12.99 -9.03
N GLU A 32 2.96 13.36 -9.36
CA GLU A 32 1.81 13.14 -8.46
C GLU A 32 1.59 11.63 -8.31
N THR A 33 1.59 11.11 -7.08
CA THR A 33 1.44 9.68 -6.82
C THR A 33 0.07 9.33 -6.29
N ASP A 34 -0.38 10.05 -5.26
CA ASP A 34 -1.60 9.71 -4.53
C ASP A 34 -2.43 10.96 -4.30
N LYS A 35 -3.74 10.79 -4.42
CA LYS A 35 -4.72 11.82 -4.13
C LYS A 35 -5.82 11.20 -3.29
N PHE A 36 -6.22 11.91 -2.24
CA PHE A 36 -7.28 11.49 -1.35
C PHE A 36 -8.17 12.68 -1.02
N ASP A 37 -9.48 12.52 -1.25
CA ASP A 37 -10.50 13.50 -0.88
C ASP A 37 -11.57 12.81 -0.03
N ALA A 38 -11.58 13.09 1.27
CA ALA A 38 -12.59 12.53 2.19
C ALA A 38 -13.99 13.15 2.01
N THR A 39 -14.09 14.25 1.26
CA THR A 39 -15.36 14.97 1.06
C THR A 39 -16.17 14.34 -0.08
N ARG A 40 -15.51 13.88 -1.14
CA ARG A 40 -16.17 13.53 -2.41
C ARG A 40 -16.03 12.07 -2.81
N GLU A 41 -14.93 11.43 -2.44
CA GLU A 41 -14.54 10.14 -3.02
C GLU A 41 -14.39 9.05 -1.95
N ASN A 42 -13.74 9.38 -0.85
CA ASN A 42 -13.35 8.41 0.17
C ASN A 42 -13.98 8.75 1.51
N ARG A 43 -14.20 7.75 2.36
CA ARG A 43 -14.78 7.94 3.69
C ARG A 43 -13.72 8.13 4.78
N GLY A 44 -12.56 7.52 4.60
CA GLY A 44 -11.43 7.51 5.52
C GLY A 44 -10.28 6.71 4.91
N GLY A 45 -9.09 6.80 5.49
CA GLY A 45 -7.92 6.09 4.97
C GLY A 45 -6.73 6.15 5.92
N VAL A 46 -5.86 5.14 5.81
CA VAL A 46 -4.56 5.08 6.47
C VAL A 46 -3.49 5.15 5.38
N MET A 47 -2.70 6.21 5.36
CA MET A 47 -1.74 6.49 4.29
C MET A 47 -0.32 6.66 4.85
N PRO A 48 0.52 5.62 4.78
CA PRO A 48 1.92 5.72 5.18
C PRO A 48 2.79 6.38 4.09
N PHE A 49 3.69 7.30 4.48
CA PHE A 49 4.62 7.99 3.56
C PHE A 49 6.09 7.57 3.71
N ALA A 50 6.43 6.95 4.83
CA ALA A 50 7.78 6.44 5.09
C ALA A 50 7.87 4.97 4.65
N GLN A 51 8.72 4.17 5.28
CA GLN A 51 8.73 2.71 5.08
C GLN A 51 7.31 2.15 5.32
N THR A 52 6.68 1.63 4.25
CA THR A 52 5.25 1.26 4.26
C THR A 52 5.01 -0.22 4.48
N ASP A 53 6.01 -1.07 4.28
CA ASP A 53 5.86 -2.52 4.19
C ASP A 53 5.18 -3.16 5.40
N MET A 54 5.50 -2.72 6.62
CA MET A 54 4.85 -3.21 7.83
C MET A 54 3.42 -2.73 7.99
N VAL A 55 3.15 -1.48 7.58
CA VAL A 55 1.79 -0.94 7.57
C VAL A 55 0.96 -1.65 6.50
N ASP A 56 1.52 -1.87 5.31
CA ASP A 56 0.88 -2.60 4.21
C ASP A 56 0.58 -4.04 4.60
N ARG A 57 1.51 -4.73 5.27
CA ARG A 57 1.29 -6.07 5.84
C ARG A 57 0.12 -6.10 6.79
N PHE A 58 0.10 -5.17 7.74
CA PHE A 58 -0.97 -5.07 8.73
C PHE A 58 -2.32 -4.78 8.07
N MET A 59 -2.36 -3.82 7.15
CA MET A 59 -3.58 -3.39 6.45
C MET A 59 -4.12 -4.44 5.50
N GLN A 60 -3.25 -5.11 4.74
CA GLN A 60 -3.64 -5.98 3.64
C GLN A 60 -3.62 -7.47 4.00
N GLY A 61 -3.14 -7.83 5.20
CA GLY A 61 -3.08 -9.19 5.72
C GLY A 61 -2.01 -10.10 5.08
N ILE A 62 -1.13 -9.55 4.24
CA ILE A 62 -0.07 -10.29 3.54
C ILE A 62 1.10 -9.35 3.25
N ASP A 63 2.30 -9.92 3.27
CA ASP A 63 3.53 -9.25 2.87
C ASP A 63 3.51 -8.86 1.37
N PRO A 64 3.73 -7.58 1.01
CA PRO A 64 3.73 -7.13 -0.38
C PRO A 64 4.74 -7.87 -1.27
N GLU A 65 5.94 -8.16 -0.76
CA GLU A 65 6.97 -8.87 -1.51
C GLU A 65 6.57 -10.33 -1.70
N TYR A 66 6.03 -10.96 -0.66
CA TYR A 66 5.49 -12.30 -0.77
C TYR A 66 4.30 -12.37 -1.74
N ALA A 67 3.45 -11.34 -1.78
CA ALA A 67 2.33 -11.27 -2.72
C ALA A 67 2.80 -11.21 -4.18
N ILE A 68 3.89 -10.48 -4.47
CA ILE A 68 4.52 -10.45 -5.80
C ILE A 68 5.08 -11.83 -6.16
N GLN A 69 5.83 -12.46 -5.24
CA GLN A 69 6.39 -13.79 -5.47
C GLN A 69 5.30 -14.85 -5.68
N LEU A 70 4.20 -14.77 -4.95
CA LEU A 70 3.05 -15.64 -5.12
C LEU A 70 2.40 -15.46 -6.49
N HIS A 71 2.24 -14.21 -6.95
CA HIS A 71 1.70 -13.89 -8.28
C HIS A 71 2.56 -14.50 -9.39
N GLU A 72 3.88 -14.30 -9.35
CA GLU A 72 4.81 -14.87 -10.35
C GLU A 72 4.86 -16.39 -10.30
N SER A 73 4.80 -16.98 -9.10
CA SER A 73 4.79 -18.43 -8.92
C SER A 73 3.51 -19.07 -9.52
N ILE A 74 2.35 -18.46 -9.28
CA ILE A 74 1.08 -18.92 -9.86
C ILE A 74 1.11 -18.78 -11.39
N LYS A 75 1.63 -17.66 -11.91
CA LYS A 75 1.78 -17.44 -13.34
C LYS A 75 2.67 -18.51 -13.98
N GLY A 76 3.82 -18.80 -13.39
CA GLY A 76 4.73 -19.86 -13.84
C GLY A 76 4.06 -21.24 -13.83
N LEU A 77 3.37 -21.57 -12.74
CA LEU A 77 2.66 -22.85 -12.60
C LEU A 77 1.53 -23.02 -13.63
N LEU A 78 0.75 -21.97 -13.89
CA LEU A 78 -0.32 -22.02 -14.89
C LEU A 78 0.25 -22.15 -16.31
N TYR A 79 1.34 -21.45 -16.61
CA TYR A 79 2.01 -21.57 -17.91
C TYR A 79 2.57 -22.98 -18.11
N SER A 80 3.33 -23.51 -17.13
CA SER A 80 3.90 -24.86 -17.24
C SER A 80 2.81 -25.92 -17.34
N ASN A 81 1.75 -25.82 -16.53
CA ASN A 81 0.62 -26.75 -16.61
C ASN A 81 -0.08 -26.70 -17.97
N ALA A 82 -0.22 -25.53 -18.58
CA ALA A 82 -0.84 -25.42 -19.92
C ALA A 82 0.04 -26.06 -21.01
N VAL A 83 1.36 -25.86 -20.94
CA VAL A 83 2.34 -26.52 -21.82
C VAL A 83 2.31 -28.04 -21.63
N ASP A 84 2.40 -28.52 -20.39
CA ASP A 84 2.39 -29.96 -20.07
C ASP A 84 1.08 -30.63 -20.51
N THR A 85 -0.05 -29.93 -20.35
CA THR A 85 -1.36 -30.40 -20.83
C THR A 85 -1.37 -30.52 -22.36
N ALA A 86 -0.84 -29.54 -23.09
CA ALA A 86 -0.79 -29.59 -24.55
C ALA A 86 0.07 -30.76 -25.06
N LEU A 87 1.22 -30.98 -24.42
CA LEU A 87 2.09 -32.13 -24.72
C LEU A 87 1.39 -33.46 -24.42
N ALA A 88 0.69 -33.57 -23.29
CA ALA A 88 -0.07 -34.76 -22.92
C ALA A 88 -1.23 -35.06 -23.87
N LEU A 89 -1.80 -34.04 -24.52
CA LEU A 89 -2.82 -34.16 -25.55
C LEU A 89 -2.26 -34.53 -26.94
N GLY A 90 -0.94 -34.67 -27.06
CA GLY A 90 -0.27 -35.12 -28.29
C GLY A 90 0.25 -34.01 -29.21
N HIS A 91 0.26 -32.75 -28.76
CA HIS A 91 0.94 -31.68 -29.50
C HIS A 91 2.46 -31.83 -29.42
N SER A 92 3.17 -31.54 -30.52
CA SER A 92 4.63 -31.55 -30.51
C SER A 92 5.20 -30.33 -29.76
N LYS A 93 6.47 -30.40 -29.36
CA LYS A 93 7.15 -29.25 -28.74
C LYS A 93 7.22 -28.04 -29.67
N GLU A 94 7.48 -28.26 -30.96
CA GLU A 94 7.51 -27.20 -31.98
C GLU A 94 6.13 -26.53 -32.13
N ASP A 95 5.05 -27.31 -32.10
CA ASP A 95 3.69 -26.76 -32.14
C ASP A 95 3.39 -25.86 -30.93
N VAL A 96 3.81 -26.28 -29.73
CA VAL A 96 3.61 -25.52 -28.49
C VAL A 96 4.46 -24.25 -28.49
N GLU A 97 5.73 -24.33 -28.89
CA GLU A 97 6.64 -23.20 -28.98
C GLU A 97 6.14 -22.14 -29.98
N SER A 98 5.61 -22.58 -31.13
CA SER A 98 5.02 -21.68 -32.13
C SER A 98 3.81 -20.89 -31.62
N LYS A 99 3.15 -21.39 -30.55
CA LYS A 99 1.97 -20.79 -29.92
C LYS A 99 2.27 -20.17 -28.56
N SER A 100 3.53 -20.03 -28.19
CA SER A 100 3.96 -19.51 -26.87
C SER A 100 3.26 -18.21 -26.48
N GLU A 101 3.10 -17.26 -27.42
CA GLU A 101 2.40 -15.99 -27.18
C GLU A 101 0.93 -16.20 -26.78
N ALA A 102 0.23 -17.17 -27.39
CA ALA A 102 -1.14 -17.51 -27.03
C ALA A 102 -1.23 -18.12 -25.64
N PHE A 103 -0.28 -18.99 -25.27
CA PHE A 103 -0.17 -19.53 -23.91
C PHE A 103 0.10 -18.41 -22.89
N THR A 104 1.07 -17.53 -23.15
CA THR A 104 1.39 -16.40 -22.28
C THR A 104 0.18 -15.49 -22.10
N THR A 105 -0.53 -15.16 -23.18
CA THR A 105 -1.73 -14.30 -23.13
C THR A 105 -2.85 -14.95 -22.32
N ALA A 106 -3.13 -16.23 -22.55
CA ALA A 106 -4.15 -16.97 -21.81
C ALA A 106 -3.80 -17.10 -20.32
N THR A 107 -2.53 -17.39 -20.00
CA THR A 107 -2.03 -17.43 -18.63
C THR A 107 -2.17 -16.07 -17.96
N GLN A 108 -1.74 -14.98 -18.60
CA GLN A 108 -1.83 -13.63 -18.03
C GLN A 108 -3.28 -13.27 -17.73
N ALA A 109 -4.20 -13.51 -18.68
CA ALA A 109 -5.63 -13.25 -18.47
C ALA A 109 -6.22 -14.06 -17.30
N ALA A 110 -5.80 -15.32 -17.14
CA ALA A 110 -6.24 -16.16 -16.02
C ALA A 110 -5.70 -15.65 -14.67
N VAL A 111 -4.43 -15.25 -14.62
CA VAL A 111 -3.78 -14.69 -13.44
C VAL A 111 -4.40 -13.35 -13.04
N ASP A 112 -4.64 -12.45 -14.01
CA ASP A 112 -5.25 -11.15 -13.75
C ASP A 112 -6.65 -11.32 -13.16
N LYS A 113 -7.47 -12.18 -13.76
CA LYS A 113 -8.81 -12.50 -13.24
C LYS A 113 -8.76 -13.11 -11.83
N PHE A 114 -7.81 -14.00 -11.58
CA PHE A 114 -7.60 -14.57 -10.26
C PHE A 114 -7.25 -13.47 -9.25
N TRP A 115 -6.31 -12.59 -9.59
CA TRP A 115 -5.86 -11.53 -8.70
C TRP A 115 -6.95 -10.48 -8.44
N GLU A 116 -7.65 -10.02 -9.47
CA GLU A 116 -8.79 -9.09 -9.33
C GLU A 116 -9.86 -9.63 -8.37
N SER A 117 -10.21 -10.91 -8.49
CA SER A 117 -11.18 -11.54 -7.60
C SER A 117 -10.71 -11.57 -6.13
N HIS A 118 -9.41 -11.79 -5.91
CA HIS A 118 -8.82 -11.82 -4.58
C HIS A 118 -8.58 -10.43 -4.01
N GLN A 119 -8.31 -9.42 -4.84
CA GLN A 119 -8.15 -8.04 -4.39
C GLN A 119 -9.41 -7.51 -3.72
N ARG A 120 -10.59 -7.81 -4.28
CA ARG A 120 -11.86 -7.44 -3.66
C ARG A 120 -12.02 -8.09 -2.28
N ILE A 121 -11.77 -9.40 -2.20
CA ILE A 121 -11.85 -10.15 -0.93
C ILE A 121 -10.87 -9.58 0.09
N ARG A 122 -9.63 -9.29 -0.32
CA ARG A 122 -8.60 -8.70 0.55
C ARG A 122 -9.04 -7.36 1.10
N ARG A 123 -9.58 -6.50 0.23
CA ARG A 123 -10.09 -5.20 0.64
C ARG A 123 -11.24 -5.33 1.62
N GLU A 124 -12.24 -6.15 1.32
CA GLU A 124 -13.42 -6.35 2.18
C GLU A 124 -13.07 -6.98 3.53
N ARG A 125 -12.12 -7.94 3.57
CA ARG A 125 -11.81 -8.69 4.79
C ARG A 125 -10.71 -8.10 5.67
N PHE A 126 -9.74 -7.40 5.10
CA PHE A 126 -8.59 -6.89 5.86
C PHE A 126 -8.57 -5.36 5.89
N VAL A 127 -8.65 -4.71 4.74
CA VAL A 127 -8.47 -3.25 4.65
C VAL A 127 -9.69 -2.50 5.22
N SER A 128 -10.89 -2.81 4.73
CA SER A 128 -12.11 -2.09 5.11
C SER A 128 -12.38 -2.12 6.61
N PRO A 129 -12.28 -3.26 7.33
CA PRO A 129 -12.49 -3.28 8.78
C PRO A 129 -11.56 -2.35 9.56
N ILE A 130 -10.28 -2.26 9.15
CA ILE A 130 -9.31 -1.38 9.82
C ILE A 130 -9.62 0.09 9.53
N VAL A 131 -9.99 0.41 8.29
CA VAL A 131 -10.39 1.79 7.92
C VAL A 131 -11.68 2.19 8.63
N ASP A 132 -12.69 1.33 8.65
CA ASP A 132 -13.97 1.57 9.30
C ASP A 132 -13.79 1.76 10.82
N MET A 133 -12.94 0.93 11.45
CA MET A 133 -12.53 1.12 12.84
C MET A 133 -11.87 2.48 13.01
N ALA A 134 -10.84 2.80 12.23
CA ALA A 134 -10.11 4.08 12.34
C ALA A 134 -11.03 5.30 12.19
N MET A 135 -12.07 5.20 11.34
CA MET A 135 -13.07 6.25 11.18
C MET A 135 -13.99 6.42 12.40
N SER A 136 -14.21 5.36 13.17
CA SER A 136 -15.02 5.39 14.40
C SER A 136 -14.24 5.77 15.65
N LEU A 137 -12.90 5.77 15.58
CA LEU A 137 -12.05 6.05 16.74
C LEU A 137 -12.16 7.53 17.18
N PRO A 138 -12.18 7.78 18.50
CA PRO A 138 -11.86 9.09 19.04
C PRO A 138 -10.48 9.61 18.58
N LYS A 139 -10.28 10.93 18.62
CA LYS A 139 -9.07 11.59 18.09
C LYS A 139 -7.78 11.10 18.76
N ASP A 140 -7.83 10.86 20.07
CA ASP A 140 -6.72 10.34 20.87
C ASP A 140 -6.42 8.88 20.56
N GLU A 141 -7.44 8.03 20.40
CA GLU A 141 -7.26 6.65 19.96
C GLU A 141 -6.73 6.55 18.53
N LEU A 142 -7.19 7.42 17.62
CA LEU A 142 -6.68 7.50 16.25
C LEU A 142 -5.19 7.87 16.23
N ALA A 143 -4.77 8.79 17.11
CA ALA A 143 -3.36 9.13 17.28
C ALA A 143 -2.53 7.96 17.81
N ASN A 144 -3.05 7.20 18.78
CA ASN A 144 -2.39 6.00 19.30
C ASN A 144 -2.27 4.89 18.25
N LEU A 145 -3.28 4.73 17.39
CA LEU A 145 -3.22 3.81 16.26
C LEU A 145 -2.10 4.20 15.29
N ALA A 146 -2.04 5.49 14.92
CA ALA A 146 -0.99 6.01 14.05
C ALA A 146 0.41 5.78 14.65
N GLU A 147 0.60 6.06 15.94
CA GLU A 147 1.85 5.74 16.65
C GLU A 147 2.20 4.26 16.55
N SER A 148 1.23 3.39 16.85
CA SER A 148 1.45 1.95 16.89
C SER A 148 1.91 1.40 15.54
N LEU A 149 1.32 1.88 14.44
CA LEU A 149 1.72 1.49 13.08
C LEU A 149 3.16 1.90 12.75
N VAL A 150 3.58 3.09 13.17
CA VAL A 150 4.97 3.54 13.01
C VAL A 150 5.91 2.70 13.90
N SER A 151 5.51 2.46 15.16
CA SER A 151 6.30 1.66 16.11
C SER A 151 6.47 0.21 15.65
N LEU A 152 5.46 -0.38 15.00
CA LEU A 152 5.56 -1.72 14.41
C LEU A 152 6.64 -1.77 13.33
N THR A 153 6.73 -0.72 12.51
CA THR A 153 7.76 -0.59 11.47
C THR A 153 9.15 -0.52 12.11
N SER A 154 9.35 0.37 13.08
CA SER A 154 10.63 0.50 13.78
C SER A 154 11.04 -0.79 14.51
N LEU A 155 10.09 -1.48 15.16
CA LEU A 155 10.35 -2.74 15.85
C LEU A 155 10.81 -3.82 14.89
N GLN A 156 10.14 -3.98 13.74
CA GLN A 156 10.50 -5.01 12.78
C GLN A 156 11.94 -4.81 12.28
N ARG A 157 12.31 -3.57 11.95
CA ARG A 157 13.65 -3.24 11.41
C ARG A 157 14.76 -3.54 12.42
N ARG A 158 14.52 -3.19 13.69
CA ARG A 158 15.43 -3.52 14.79
C ARG A 158 15.67 -5.02 14.91
N VAL A 159 14.62 -5.82 14.75
CA VAL A 159 14.69 -7.28 14.85
C VAL A 159 15.35 -7.90 13.61
N SER A 160 15.05 -7.38 12.41
CA SER A 160 15.62 -7.89 11.15
C SER A 160 17.03 -7.38 10.84
N ARG A 161 17.60 -6.49 11.69
CA ARG A 161 18.90 -5.84 11.50
C ARG A 161 18.99 -5.03 10.19
N GLU A 162 17.84 -4.56 9.71
CA GLU A 162 17.77 -3.65 8.57
C GLU A 162 17.97 -2.20 9.01
N LEU A 163 18.34 -1.32 8.07
CA LEU A 163 18.49 0.10 8.35
C LEU A 163 17.12 0.73 8.69
N GLU A 164 16.99 1.20 9.93
CA GLU A 164 15.88 2.05 10.36
C GLU A 164 16.02 3.43 9.70
N THR A 165 15.11 3.77 8.77
CA THR A 165 14.96 5.17 8.32
C THR A 165 13.98 5.96 9.18
N VAL A 166 13.23 5.25 10.04
CA VAL A 166 12.34 5.77 11.06
C VAL A 166 12.65 5.03 12.37
N GLY A 167 13.00 5.77 13.42
CA GLY A 167 13.47 5.21 14.69
C GLY A 167 13.50 6.26 15.79
N GLY A 168 13.57 5.83 17.05
CA GLY A 168 13.49 6.71 18.21
C GLY A 168 12.06 6.97 18.69
N ALA A 169 11.87 8.02 19.49
CA ALA A 169 10.53 8.34 19.99
C ALA A 169 9.68 8.98 18.91
N ILE A 170 8.40 8.61 18.89
CA ILE A 170 7.43 9.02 17.88
C ILE A 170 6.65 10.21 18.42
N ASP A 171 6.70 11.33 17.71
CA ASP A 171 5.82 12.47 17.96
C ASP A 171 4.56 12.34 17.10
N VAL A 172 3.40 12.64 17.68
CA VAL A 172 2.08 12.49 17.05
C VAL A 172 1.27 13.74 17.23
N ALA A 173 0.73 14.24 16.12
CA ALA A 173 -0.20 15.35 16.09
C ALA A 173 -1.49 14.97 15.38
N VAL A 174 -2.58 15.63 15.80
CA VAL A 174 -3.90 15.56 15.17
C VAL A 174 -4.26 16.96 14.67
N ILE A 175 -4.82 17.03 13.47
CA ILE A 175 -5.37 18.25 12.89
C ILE A 175 -6.87 18.03 12.69
N SER A 176 -7.69 18.93 13.24
CA SER A 176 -9.13 18.95 12.97
C SER A 176 -9.64 20.39 12.87
N LYS A 177 -10.71 20.63 12.10
CA LYS A 177 -11.29 21.98 11.98
C LYS A 177 -11.77 22.56 13.31
N GLY A 178 -12.22 21.70 14.23
CA GLY A 178 -12.71 22.12 15.55
C GLY A 178 -11.58 22.53 16.51
N ASP A 179 -10.54 21.70 16.61
CA ASP A 179 -9.50 21.87 17.64
C ASP A 179 -8.20 22.49 17.11
N GLY A 180 -8.10 22.70 15.81
CA GLY A 180 -6.85 23.12 15.19
C GLY A 180 -5.82 21.99 15.15
N PHE A 181 -4.54 22.37 15.16
CA PHE A 181 -3.39 21.47 15.24
C PHE A 181 -3.06 21.20 16.71
N VAL A 182 -3.03 19.93 17.10
CA VAL A 182 -2.81 19.50 18.49
C VAL A 182 -1.73 18.43 18.52
N TRP A 183 -0.69 18.63 19.33
CA TRP A 183 0.25 17.56 19.66
C TRP A 183 -0.39 16.62 20.68
N ILE A 184 -0.63 15.37 20.29
CA ILE A 184 -1.11 14.32 21.21
C ILE A 184 0.06 13.73 21.98
N LYS A 185 1.19 13.56 21.29
CA LYS A 185 2.44 13.09 21.86
C LYS A 185 3.58 13.91 21.29
N ARG A 186 4.39 14.47 22.17
CA ARG A 186 5.59 15.18 21.76
C ARG A 186 6.65 15.01 22.83
N LYS A 187 7.91 14.87 22.43
CA LYS A 187 9.00 15.08 23.38
C LYS A 187 8.93 16.50 23.97
N HIS A 188 8.85 16.57 25.28
CA HIS A 188 9.32 17.73 26.03
C HIS A 188 10.84 17.55 26.20
N TYR A 189 11.62 18.62 26.03
CA TYR A 189 13.10 18.69 26.04
C TYR A 189 13.79 18.58 24.68
N PHE A 190 14.43 19.71 24.35
CA PHE A 190 15.50 19.91 23.39
C PHE A 190 16.81 19.99 24.17
#